data_AF-A0A9E0XKR4-F1
#
_entry.id   AF-A0A9E0XKR4-F1
#
_cell.length_a   1.000
_cell.length_b   1.000
_cell.length_c   1.000
_cell.angle_alpha   90.00
_cell.angle_beta   90.00
_cell.angle_gamma   90.00
#
_symmetry.space_group_name_H-M   'P 1'
#
loop_
_entity.id
_entity.type
_entity.pdbx_description
1 polymer ?
#
loop_
_entity_poly.entity_id
_entity_poly.type
_entity_poly.pdbx_seq_one_letter_code
_entity_poly.pdbx_strand_id
1 'polypeptide(L)'
;MEFKIKHGTLKFKPLSGAAALVSAVLALSAHAAESRPNVRGALESGSLGLHTTRDFRLADGKCADCATIPQALWYFQDDLVAVPRQDAAEFSKGHQAQADVAEWAKGRGGKAAPQRPPLVWVGSPLQAEGWRIDPAGSAMVDADGKRIPFTVVPKIASNLSYYDASSVRHFAGRPLSMRGRMEDGKFVARTLWPEDYRLAAQNMALKPLQSGESLSSLVRADGGGAQQPLAARVLWQREAGKPLQWSGKPVLAVMLNGAQGDDDEAHGGHFAIATGRFGPQGQWGDWLVNNFYNLDSVSEKGIIAATLPMDAYMADLNSGQSWYRPSYMLVAVLKHERAAALYQESISRVFNHFYRHDFLYRHATANCAGISLETLRSLGWNIPRQGPTSLVKAVAGLPYMAVKEGSLDSGKKAFDYMSAEVTDLYPFVAFEAAGKDILERLVAGKGSGKGFEGMLAEDIEALVYVRIPQFPSSRAFGQAPVASFDEYMSRVPEDKSQWKIVPVPPRPFPPELKDAEAPGEPLQPSSLALAAYGGFFGVTAVGVWHRRTKRRNRQ
;
A
#
# COMPACT_ATOMS: atom_id res chain seq x y z
N MET A 1 -19.27 36.82 73.09
CA MET A 1 -20.55 36.91 73.81
C MET A 1 -21.08 35.49 73.93
N GLU A 2 -21.15 35.01 75.17
CA GLU A 2 -21.82 33.79 75.74
C GLU A 2 -21.68 32.43 75.01
N PHE A 3 -20.88 31.48 75.56
CA PHE A 3 -21.27 30.31 76.42
C PHE A 3 -22.14 29.26 75.69
N LYS A 4 -21.91 27.93 75.69
CA LYS A 4 -21.12 26.99 76.51
C LYS A 4 -21.03 25.62 75.78
N ILE A 5 -20.14 24.77 76.31
CA ILE A 5 -19.50 23.53 75.80
C ILE A 5 -20.38 22.26 75.93
N LYS A 6 -20.19 21.23 75.07
CA LYS A 6 -19.79 19.85 75.49
C LYS A 6 -19.55 18.81 74.37
N HIS A 7 -18.55 17.97 74.66
CA HIS A 7 -17.89 16.94 73.87
C HIS A 7 -18.76 15.77 73.37
N GLY A 8 -18.29 15.15 72.28
CA GLY A 8 -18.62 13.78 71.92
C GLY A 8 -17.81 13.30 70.71
N THR A 9 -16.70 12.61 70.96
CA THR A 9 -15.85 11.98 69.95
C THR A 9 -16.56 10.78 69.32
N LEU A 10 -16.70 10.75 67.99
CA LEU A 10 -17.02 9.53 67.25
C LEU A 10 -16.10 9.43 66.02
N LYS A 11 -15.23 8.42 66.06
CA LYS A 11 -14.33 8.01 64.98
C LYS A 11 -15.16 7.51 63.80
N PHE A 12 -15.05 8.15 62.65
CA PHE A 12 -15.51 7.59 61.37
C PHE A 12 -14.32 6.91 60.68
N LYS A 13 -14.42 5.59 60.49
CA LYS A 13 -13.62 4.84 59.52
C LYS A 13 -14.00 5.31 58.11
N PRO A 14 -13.06 5.63 57.21
CA PRO A 14 -13.39 5.75 55.81
C PRO A 14 -13.65 4.36 55.23
N LEU A 15 -14.81 4.18 54.59
CA LEU A 15 -15.10 3.04 53.75
C LEU A 15 -14.13 3.04 52.56
N SER A 16 -13.20 2.09 52.54
CA SER A 16 -12.47 1.70 51.35
C SER A 16 -13.40 0.88 50.46
N GLY A 17 -13.89 1.42 49.35
CA GLY A 17 -14.78 0.66 48.47
C GLY A 17 -15.36 1.43 47.30
N ALA A 18 -14.51 1.96 46.40
CA ALA A 18 -14.93 2.39 45.06
C ALA A 18 -13.70 2.59 44.15
N ALA A 19 -12.96 1.53 43.82
CA ALA A 19 -11.88 1.61 42.81
C ALA A 19 -11.62 0.29 42.06
N ALA A 20 -12.57 -0.64 42.02
CA ALA A 20 -12.34 -1.97 41.42
C ALA A 20 -13.55 -2.48 40.60
N LEU A 21 -14.20 -1.61 39.81
CA LEU A 21 -15.38 -2.01 39.03
C LEU A 21 -15.34 -1.63 37.53
N VAL A 22 -14.19 -1.15 37.02
CA VAL A 22 -14.02 -0.86 35.57
C VAL A 22 -13.14 -1.90 34.86
N SER A 23 -12.41 -2.76 35.58
CA SER A 23 -11.58 -3.82 34.97
C SER A 23 -12.28 -5.18 34.79
N ALA A 24 -13.58 -5.29 35.10
CA ALA A 24 -14.30 -6.57 35.12
C ALA A 24 -15.24 -6.81 33.92
N VAL A 25 -15.41 -5.85 33.01
CA VAL A 25 -16.32 -6.00 31.84
C VAL A 25 -15.62 -6.60 30.61
N LEU A 26 -14.30 -6.78 30.64
CA LEU A 26 -13.55 -7.52 29.60
C LEU A 26 -13.17 -8.96 30.00
N ALA A 27 -13.59 -9.44 31.18
CA ALA A 27 -13.16 -10.74 31.73
C ALA A 27 -14.29 -11.78 31.95
N LEU A 28 -15.53 -11.47 31.57
CA LEU A 28 -16.69 -12.39 31.74
C LEU A 28 -17.32 -12.77 30.40
N SER A 29 -16.49 -13.30 29.50
CA SER A 29 -16.89 -14.19 28.41
C SER A 29 -16.01 -15.44 28.38
N ALA A 30 -15.54 -15.89 29.54
CA ALA A 30 -14.91 -17.20 29.71
C ALA A 30 -15.97 -18.28 29.96
N HIS A 31 -16.97 -18.37 29.08
CA HIS A 31 -17.58 -19.68 28.84
C HIS A 31 -16.53 -20.48 28.08
N ALA A 32 -16.25 -21.70 28.55
CA ALA A 32 -15.27 -22.63 27.99
C ALA A 32 -15.18 -22.49 26.46
N ALA A 33 -14.21 -21.69 26.00
CA ALA A 33 -13.88 -21.63 24.60
C ALA A 33 -13.19 -22.95 24.32
N GLU A 34 -13.95 -23.92 23.80
CA GLU A 34 -13.34 -25.03 23.08
C GLU A 34 -12.25 -24.42 22.21
N SER A 35 -11.00 -24.82 22.41
CA SER A 35 -9.91 -24.47 21.51
C SER A 35 -10.36 -24.93 20.12
N ARG A 36 -10.74 -23.97 19.27
CA ARG A 36 -11.11 -24.26 17.90
C ARG A 36 -9.80 -24.48 17.16
N PRO A 37 -9.53 -25.69 16.64
CA PRO A 37 -8.28 -25.95 15.94
C PRO A 37 -8.06 -24.89 14.86
N ASN A 38 -6.85 -24.32 14.84
CA ASN A 38 -6.41 -23.37 13.82
C ASN A 38 -7.21 -22.06 13.70
N VAL A 39 -8.00 -21.68 14.72
CA VAL A 39 -8.49 -20.29 14.87
C VAL A 39 -7.73 -19.64 16.02
N ARG A 40 -6.94 -18.61 15.72
CA ARG A 40 -6.02 -17.96 16.67
C ARG A 40 -6.10 -16.44 16.62
N GLY A 41 -5.54 -15.77 17.62
CA GLY A 41 -5.35 -14.33 17.58
C GLY A 41 -4.44 -13.91 16.43
N ALA A 42 -4.73 -12.79 15.77
CA ALA A 42 -3.97 -12.30 14.61
C ALA A 42 -2.49 -12.00 14.90
N LEU A 43 -2.12 -11.84 16.18
CA LEU A 43 -0.74 -11.64 16.64
C LEU A 43 -0.23 -12.78 17.56
N GLU A 44 -0.96 -13.90 17.66
CA GLU A 44 -0.62 -14.97 18.62
C GLU A 44 0.65 -15.72 18.23
N SER A 45 0.85 -15.93 16.93
CA SER A 45 2.03 -16.59 16.39
C SER A 45 2.30 -16.18 14.95
N GLY A 46 3.56 -16.18 14.54
CA GLY A 46 3.97 -15.90 13.17
C GLY A 46 4.72 -14.57 13.03
N SER A 47 4.75 -14.07 11.81
CA SER A 47 5.47 -12.87 11.42
C SER A 47 4.52 -11.82 10.86
N LEU A 48 4.93 -10.55 10.94
CA LEU A 48 4.39 -9.47 10.14
C LEU A 48 5.56 -8.93 9.32
N GLY A 49 5.64 -9.39 8.06
CA GLY A 49 6.76 -9.13 7.18
C GLY A 49 8.06 -9.69 7.74
N LEU A 50 9.00 -8.80 8.06
CA LEU A 50 10.31 -9.14 8.61
C LEU A 50 10.29 -9.26 10.15
N HIS A 51 9.22 -8.82 10.81
CA HIS A 51 9.12 -8.73 12.26
C HIS A 51 8.31 -9.88 12.85
N THR A 52 8.56 -10.21 14.11
CA THR A 52 7.70 -11.15 14.84
C THR A 52 6.40 -10.45 15.27
N THR A 53 5.28 -11.16 15.20
CA THR A 53 3.98 -10.69 15.73
C THR A 53 4.04 -10.26 17.20
N ARG A 54 4.98 -10.82 17.98
CA ARG A 54 5.19 -10.48 19.40
C ARG A 54 5.67 -9.06 19.64
N ASP A 55 6.29 -8.43 18.63
CA ASP A 55 6.75 -7.04 18.70
C ASP A 55 5.58 -6.05 18.69
N PHE A 56 4.36 -6.53 18.39
CA PHE A 56 3.18 -5.71 18.24
C PHE A 56 2.13 -6.04 19.30
N ARG A 57 1.20 -5.09 19.46
CA ARG A 57 -0.07 -5.30 20.15
C ARG A 57 -1.20 -4.86 19.24
N LEU A 58 -2.34 -5.53 19.37
CA LEU A 58 -3.57 -5.07 18.73
C LEU A 58 -4.05 -3.81 19.45
N ALA A 59 -4.52 -2.85 18.68
CA ALA A 59 -5.19 -1.66 19.16
C ALA A 59 -6.32 -1.30 18.19
N ASP A 60 -7.35 -0.65 18.72
CA ASP A 60 -8.18 0.22 17.90
C ASP A 60 -7.45 1.57 17.75
N GLY A 61 -7.78 2.37 16.74
CA GLY A 61 -7.17 3.70 16.56
C GLY A 61 -7.53 4.73 17.65
N LYS A 62 -7.95 4.29 18.85
CA LYS A 62 -8.35 5.13 19.99
C LYS A 62 -7.42 4.98 21.20
N CYS A 63 -6.26 4.32 21.02
CA CYS A 63 -5.26 4.15 22.08
C CYS A 63 -4.43 5.43 22.33
N ALA A 64 -4.37 5.88 23.59
CA ALA A 64 -3.56 7.04 23.99
C ALA A 64 -2.07 6.70 24.27
N ASP A 65 -1.75 5.43 24.47
CA ASP A 65 -0.43 4.92 24.85
C ASP A 65 0.25 4.13 23.71
N CYS A 66 -0.27 4.23 22.48
CA CYS A 66 0.34 3.57 21.33
C CYS A 66 1.65 4.25 20.95
N ALA A 67 2.68 3.44 20.67
CA ALA A 67 3.95 3.90 20.14
C ALA A 67 3.81 4.25 18.64
N THR A 68 2.99 5.26 18.34
CA THR A 68 2.75 5.78 17.00
C THR A 68 2.25 7.22 17.10
N ILE A 69 2.20 7.92 15.98
CA ILE A 69 1.75 9.31 15.95
C ILE A 69 0.21 9.42 16.01
N PRO A 70 -0.37 10.40 16.72
CA PRO A 70 -1.82 10.58 16.81
C PRO A 70 -2.52 10.69 15.45
N GLN A 71 -1.84 11.28 14.47
CA GLN A 71 -2.33 11.43 13.10
C GLN A 71 -2.60 10.09 12.42
N ALA A 72 -1.74 9.09 12.64
CA ALA A 72 -1.95 7.75 12.12
C ALA A 72 -3.20 7.12 12.75
N LEU A 73 -3.33 7.20 14.08
CA LEU A 73 -4.47 6.62 14.82
C LEU A 73 -5.81 7.19 14.39
N TRP A 74 -5.87 8.50 14.08
CA TRP A 74 -7.08 9.16 13.58
C TRP A 74 -7.65 8.47 12.33
N TYR A 75 -6.81 8.05 11.40
CA TYR A 75 -7.25 7.35 10.20
C TYR A 75 -7.87 5.98 10.48
N PHE A 76 -7.42 5.29 11.54
CA PHE A 76 -7.81 3.92 11.87
C PHE A 76 -8.68 3.83 13.13
N GLN A 77 -9.33 4.92 13.54
CA GLN A 77 -10.12 5.00 14.78
C GLN A 77 -11.29 4.00 14.85
N ASP A 78 -11.74 3.47 13.71
CA ASP A 78 -12.81 2.48 13.59
C ASP A 78 -12.33 1.16 12.98
N ASP A 79 -11.02 0.91 13.02
CA ASP A 79 -10.41 -0.30 12.49
C ASP A 79 -9.36 -0.87 13.45
N LEU A 80 -8.98 -2.13 13.21
CA LEU A 80 -8.01 -2.84 14.02
C LEU A 80 -6.62 -2.78 13.40
N VAL A 81 -5.68 -2.35 14.21
CA VAL A 81 -4.29 -2.15 13.81
C VAL A 81 -3.36 -2.87 14.77
N ALA A 82 -2.19 -3.26 14.26
CA ALA A 82 -1.09 -3.74 15.07
C ALA A 82 -0.08 -2.58 15.20
N VAL A 83 0.07 -2.06 16.41
CA VAL A 83 1.05 -1.02 16.73
C VAL A 83 2.28 -1.66 17.41
N PRO A 84 3.48 -1.11 17.23
CA PRO A 84 4.66 -1.58 17.95
C PRO A 84 4.46 -1.47 19.46
N ARG A 85 5.01 -2.43 20.21
CA ARG A 85 5.13 -2.31 21.67
C ARG A 85 6.20 -1.30 22.08
N GLN A 86 7.25 -1.21 21.27
CA GLN A 86 8.41 -0.33 21.45
C GLN A 86 9.11 -0.16 20.09
N ASP A 87 10.09 0.74 20.03
CA ASP A 87 10.97 0.94 18.86
C ASP A 87 10.20 1.17 17.55
N ALA A 88 9.14 1.98 17.58
CA ALA A 88 8.47 2.40 16.35
C ALA A 88 9.41 3.25 15.48
N ALA A 89 9.24 3.18 14.17
CA ALA A 89 10.03 3.97 13.23
C ALA A 89 9.93 5.47 13.54
N GLU A 90 11.07 6.08 13.81
CA GLU A 90 11.17 7.53 14.02
C GLU A 90 11.24 8.27 12.68
N PHE A 91 11.14 9.60 12.68
CA PHE A 91 11.25 10.43 11.48
C PHE A 91 11.62 11.87 11.86
N SER A 92 12.20 12.63 10.93
CA SER A 92 12.62 14.02 11.19
C SER A 92 11.51 15.00 10.84
N LYS A 93 10.88 15.58 11.87
CA LYS A 93 9.67 16.41 11.72
C LYS A 93 9.77 17.58 10.74
N GLY A 94 10.93 18.24 10.65
CA GLY A 94 11.16 19.42 9.82
C GLY A 94 11.65 19.13 8.40
N HIS A 95 11.82 17.85 8.03
CA HIS A 95 12.30 17.46 6.72
C HIS A 95 11.16 17.01 5.81
N GLN A 96 11.35 17.20 4.50
CA GLN A 96 10.53 16.53 3.48
C GLN A 96 10.78 15.02 3.54
N ALA A 97 9.75 14.20 3.29
CA ALA A 97 9.80 12.76 3.52
C ALA A 97 11.01 12.06 2.90
N GLN A 98 11.35 12.36 1.64
CA GLN A 98 12.47 11.71 0.96
C GLN A 98 13.83 12.29 1.36
N ALA A 99 13.89 13.56 1.77
CA ALA A 99 15.09 14.14 2.35
C ALA A 99 15.39 13.51 3.72
N ASP A 100 14.34 13.28 4.54
CA ASP A 100 14.46 12.55 5.80
C ASP A 100 15.03 11.15 5.59
N VAL A 101 14.49 10.38 4.64
CA VAL A 101 15.01 9.04 4.31
C VAL A 101 16.47 9.09 3.90
N ALA A 102 16.84 9.98 2.98
CA ALA A 102 18.20 10.07 2.47
C ALA A 102 19.22 10.45 3.57
N GLU A 103 18.88 11.43 4.41
CA GLU A 103 19.72 11.86 5.53
C GLU A 103 19.84 10.76 6.59
N TRP A 104 18.72 10.16 6.98
CA TRP A 104 18.69 9.06 7.94
C TRP A 104 19.54 7.87 7.47
N ALA A 105 19.33 7.40 6.22
CA ALA A 105 20.06 6.28 5.67
C ALA A 105 21.56 6.56 5.61
N LYS A 106 21.95 7.77 5.20
CA LYS A 106 23.35 8.23 5.16
C LYS A 106 23.96 8.27 6.57
N GLY A 107 23.26 8.85 7.54
CA GLY A 107 23.70 8.97 8.94
C GLY A 107 23.96 7.62 9.61
N ARG A 108 23.29 6.55 9.15
CA ARG A 108 23.47 5.18 9.67
C ARG A 108 24.36 4.30 8.80
N GLY A 109 25.02 4.87 7.80
CA GLY A 109 25.89 4.11 6.88
C GLY A 109 25.12 3.04 6.08
N GLY A 110 23.85 3.31 5.75
CA GLY A 110 22.99 2.40 5.00
C GLY A 110 22.51 1.18 5.79
N LYS A 111 22.48 1.25 7.12
CA LYS A 111 22.02 0.14 7.97
C LYS A 111 20.67 0.46 8.61
N ALA A 112 19.74 -0.49 8.48
CA ALA A 112 18.46 -0.45 9.19
C ALA A 112 18.68 -0.41 10.71
N ALA A 113 17.83 0.29 11.44
CA ALA A 113 17.61 0.08 12.85
C ALA A 113 16.63 -1.09 13.03
N PRO A 114 16.61 -1.74 14.19
CA PRO A 114 15.58 -2.73 14.52
C PRO A 114 14.22 -2.04 14.81
N GLN A 115 13.89 -0.95 14.11
CA GLN A 115 12.63 -0.22 14.28
C GLN A 115 11.50 -0.92 13.52
N ARG A 116 10.28 -0.83 14.06
CA ARG A 116 9.08 -1.46 13.53
C ARG A 116 8.24 -0.43 12.76
N PRO A 117 7.45 -0.84 11.76
CA PRO A 117 6.47 0.04 11.14
C PRO A 117 5.61 0.73 12.20
N PRO A 118 5.32 2.04 12.07
CA PRO A 118 4.59 2.80 13.10
C PRO A 118 3.19 2.22 13.34
N LEU A 119 2.63 1.52 12.35
CA LEU A 119 1.35 0.85 12.39
C LEU A 119 1.29 -0.18 11.25
N VAL A 120 0.67 -1.33 11.50
CA VAL A 120 0.28 -2.31 10.47
C VAL A 120 -1.24 -2.48 10.49
N TRP A 121 -1.91 -2.26 9.36
CA TRP A 121 -3.36 -2.42 9.26
C TRP A 121 -3.71 -3.91 9.10
N VAL A 122 -4.12 -4.55 10.19
CA VAL A 122 -4.43 -5.99 10.22
C VAL A 122 -5.91 -6.29 9.99
N GLY A 123 -6.79 -5.31 10.24
CA GLY A 123 -8.21 -5.32 9.92
C GLY A 123 -9.09 -6.30 10.71
N SER A 124 -8.51 -7.29 11.39
CA SER A 124 -9.27 -8.33 12.08
C SER A 124 -8.49 -8.96 13.23
N PRO A 125 -9.17 -9.31 14.33
CA PRO A 125 -8.52 -9.81 15.54
C PRO A 125 -8.13 -11.28 15.46
N LEU A 126 -8.75 -12.06 14.56
CA LEU A 126 -8.53 -13.50 14.44
C LEU A 126 -8.05 -13.89 13.05
N GLN A 127 -7.26 -14.97 13.03
CA GLN A 127 -6.89 -15.74 11.83
C GLN A 127 -7.43 -17.16 11.94
N ALA A 128 -7.93 -17.70 10.83
CA ALA A 128 -8.37 -19.08 10.71
C ALA A 128 -7.66 -19.74 9.51
N GLU A 129 -6.83 -20.75 9.76
CA GLU A 129 -6.02 -21.45 8.73
C GLU A 129 -6.47 -22.90 8.54
N GLY A 130 -6.35 -23.42 7.31
CA GLY A 130 -6.68 -24.79 6.95
C GLY A 130 -8.18 -25.08 6.81
N TRP A 131 -9.02 -24.04 6.94
CA TRP A 131 -10.47 -24.14 6.86
C TRP A 131 -10.95 -24.03 5.41
N ARG A 132 -12.08 -24.68 5.10
CA ARG A 132 -12.73 -24.64 3.79
C ARG A 132 -14.12 -24.03 3.93
N ILE A 133 -14.57 -23.28 2.93
CA ILE A 133 -15.97 -22.85 2.87
C ILE A 133 -16.79 -23.98 2.23
N ASP A 134 -17.97 -24.27 2.78
CA ASP A 134 -18.89 -25.26 2.19
C ASP A 134 -19.48 -24.77 0.86
N PRO A 135 -20.03 -25.67 0.01
CA PRO A 135 -20.57 -25.27 -1.30
C PRO A 135 -21.70 -24.24 -1.22
N ALA A 136 -22.39 -24.14 -0.08
CA ALA A 136 -23.46 -23.17 0.16
C ALA A 136 -22.95 -21.78 0.59
N GLY A 137 -21.66 -21.64 0.94
CA GLY A 137 -21.10 -20.39 1.45
C GLY A 137 -21.59 -20.02 2.84
N SER A 138 -22.08 -20.98 3.62
CA SER A 138 -22.81 -20.74 4.88
C SER A 138 -22.11 -21.31 6.12
N ALA A 139 -21.12 -22.18 5.92
CA ALA A 139 -20.29 -22.72 6.99
C ALA A 139 -18.84 -22.87 6.53
N MET A 140 -17.93 -22.75 7.49
CA MET A 140 -16.54 -23.18 7.34
C MET A 140 -16.36 -24.56 7.97
N VAL A 141 -15.54 -25.39 7.34
CA VAL A 141 -15.28 -26.79 7.70
C VAL A 141 -13.78 -27.02 7.84
N ASP A 142 -13.35 -27.60 8.95
CA ASP A 142 -11.94 -27.96 9.15
C ASP A 142 -11.62 -29.35 8.54
N ALA A 143 -10.39 -29.84 8.77
CA ALA A 143 -9.95 -31.13 8.27
C ALA A 143 -10.66 -32.33 8.93
N ASP A 144 -11.16 -32.16 10.16
CA ASP A 144 -11.86 -33.20 10.93
C ASP A 144 -13.38 -33.18 10.69
N GLY A 145 -13.86 -32.27 9.85
CA GLY A 145 -15.28 -32.11 9.51
C GLY A 145 -16.07 -31.27 10.52
N LYS A 146 -15.41 -30.62 11.49
CA LYS A 146 -16.07 -29.66 12.39
C LYS A 146 -16.58 -28.49 11.57
N ARG A 147 -17.82 -28.08 11.82
CA ARG A 147 -18.48 -26.99 11.12
C ARG A 147 -18.72 -25.81 12.04
N ILE A 148 -18.43 -24.61 11.55
CA ILE A 148 -18.77 -23.35 12.21
C ILE A 148 -19.59 -22.52 11.22
N PRO A 149 -20.72 -21.92 11.65
CA PRO A 149 -21.44 -20.97 10.81
C PRO A 149 -20.50 -19.89 10.27
N PHE A 150 -20.66 -19.55 9.00
CA PHE A 150 -19.79 -18.62 8.29
C PHE A 150 -20.62 -17.51 7.65
N THR A 151 -20.07 -16.30 7.69
CA THR A 151 -20.54 -15.21 6.85
C THR A 151 -19.37 -14.27 6.55
N VAL A 152 -19.62 -13.26 5.75
CA VAL A 152 -18.65 -12.24 5.40
C VAL A 152 -19.04 -10.91 6.03
N VAL A 153 -18.08 -10.01 6.20
CA VAL A 153 -18.36 -8.63 6.62
C VAL A 153 -19.39 -7.97 5.68
N PRO A 154 -20.07 -6.90 6.08
CA PRO A 154 -20.94 -6.16 5.18
C PRO A 154 -20.16 -5.51 4.04
N LYS A 155 -20.81 -5.42 2.88
CA LYS A 155 -20.35 -4.66 1.73
C LYS A 155 -20.42 -3.15 2.03
N ILE A 156 -19.36 -2.41 1.74
CA ILE A 156 -19.42 -0.95 1.71
C ILE A 156 -20.30 -0.53 0.53
N ALA A 157 -21.27 0.37 0.75
CA ALA A 157 -22.29 0.71 -0.25
C ALA A 157 -21.71 1.17 -1.60
N SER A 158 -20.60 1.91 -1.58
CA SER A 158 -19.91 2.40 -2.77
C SER A 158 -19.10 1.32 -3.51
N ASN A 159 -18.71 0.23 -2.85
CA ASN A 159 -17.81 -0.77 -3.43
C ASN A 159 -18.51 -1.52 -4.57
N LEU A 160 -17.96 -1.52 -5.78
CA LEU A 160 -18.52 -2.27 -6.91
C LEU A 160 -17.94 -3.69 -7.07
N SER A 161 -16.90 -4.03 -6.33
CA SER A 161 -16.20 -5.32 -6.38
C SER A 161 -16.33 -6.04 -5.05
N TYR A 162 -17.39 -6.83 -4.91
CA TYR A 162 -17.70 -7.53 -3.67
C TYR A 162 -17.95 -9.01 -3.87
N TYR A 163 -17.75 -9.75 -2.78
CA TYR A 163 -18.03 -11.17 -2.65
C TYR A 163 -19.47 -11.51 -3.05
N ASP A 164 -19.64 -12.47 -3.96
CA ASP A 164 -20.94 -12.93 -4.44
C ASP A 164 -20.99 -14.46 -4.68
N ALA A 165 -22.03 -14.96 -5.34
CA ALA A 165 -22.17 -16.38 -5.64
C ALA A 165 -21.03 -16.95 -6.52
N SER A 166 -20.41 -16.14 -7.38
CA SER A 166 -19.23 -16.56 -8.16
C SER A 166 -18.00 -16.69 -7.28
N SER A 167 -17.84 -15.80 -6.29
CA SER A 167 -16.82 -15.89 -5.26
C SER A 167 -16.99 -17.16 -4.43
N VAL A 168 -18.21 -17.46 -3.95
CA VAL A 168 -18.51 -18.71 -3.21
C VAL A 168 -18.02 -19.92 -4.00
N ARG A 169 -18.39 -20.03 -5.29
CA ARG A 169 -17.94 -21.14 -6.15
C ARG A 169 -16.41 -21.19 -6.29
N HIS A 170 -15.74 -20.05 -6.34
CA HIS A 170 -14.29 -19.97 -6.47
C HIS A 170 -13.54 -20.46 -5.23
N PHE A 171 -14.08 -20.24 -4.03
CA PHE A 171 -13.44 -20.59 -2.75
C PHE A 171 -13.95 -21.91 -2.14
N ALA A 172 -15.15 -22.38 -2.53
CA ALA A 172 -15.75 -23.59 -1.98
C ALA A 172 -14.80 -24.80 -2.07
N GLY A 173 -14.63 -25.50 -0.95
CA GLY A 173 -13.78 -26.69 -0.85
C GLY A 173 -12.27 -26.44 -0.88
N ARG A 174 -11.81 -25.21 -1.12
CA ARG A 174 -10.38 -24.87 -1.11
C ARG A 174 -9.90 -24.53 0.30
N PRO A 175 -8.68 -24.94 0.70
CA PRO A 175 -8.11 -24.53 1.97
C PRO A 175 -7.83 -23.01 1.95
N LEU A 176 -8.29 -22.31 2.97
CA LEU A 176 -8.17 -20.86 3.11
C LEU A 176 -7.47 -20.49 4.42
N SER A 177 -6.66 -19.44 4.33
CA SER A 177 -6.32 -18.59 5.46
C SER A 177 -7.27 -17.40 5.45
N MET A 178 -8.01 -17.23 6.53
CA MET A 178 -9.03 -16.19 6.65
C MET A 178 -8.72 -15.27 7.82
N ARG A 179 -8.98 -13.98 7.65
CA ARG A 179 -9.00 -13.02 8.77
C ARG A 179 -10.43 -12.63 9.06
N GLY A 180 -10.78 -12.53 10.34
CA GLY A 180 -12.14 -12.18 10.74
C GLY A 180 -12.34 -12.05 12.24
N ARG A 181 -13.60 -12.14 12.66
CA ARG A 181 -14.00 -12.15 14.07
C ARG A 181 -15.06 -13.21 14.32
N MET A 182 -15.18 -13.62 15.59
CA MET A 182 -16.33 -14.42 16.03
C MET A 182 -17.46 -13.49 16.48
N GLU A 183 -18.69 -13.80 16.06
CA GLU A 183 -19.91 -13.10 16.45
C GLU A 183 -21.02 -14.14 16.58
N ASP A 184 -21.64 -14.27 17.76
CA ASP A 184 -22.74 -15.22 18.02
C ASP A 184 -22.46 -16.66 17.55
N GLY A 185 -21.24 -17.15 17.78
CA GLY A 185 -20.81 -18.49 17.37
C GLY A 185 -20.51 -18.65 15.87
N LYS A 186 -20.61 -17.58 15.09
CA LYS A 186 -20.33 -17.51 13.65
C LYS A 186 -18.99 -16.82 13.39
N PHE A 187 -18.23 -17.32 12.42
CA PHE A 187 -17.05 -16.62 11.92
C PHE A 187 -17.47 -15.62 10.83
N VAL A 188 -17.20 -14.33 11.08
CA VAL A 188 -17.44 -13.24 10.14
C VAL A 188 -16.10 -12.91 9.48
N ALA A 189 -15.91 -13.37 8.25
CA ALA A 189 -14.67 -13.18 7.51
C ALA A 189 -14.58 -11.80 6.87
N ARG A 190 -13.41 -11.17 7.00
CA ARG A 190 -13.01 -9.94 6.32
C ARG A 190 -11.99 -10.18 5.21
N THR A 191 -11.21 -11.25 5.30
CA THR A 191 -10.20 -11.61 4.30
C THR A 191 -10.32 -13.09 3.97
N LEU A 192 -10.23 -13.43 2.68
CA LEU A 192 -10.26 -14.82 2.19
C LEU A 192 -9.05 -15.11 1.30
N TRP A 193 -8.01 -15.74 1.84
CA TRP A 193 -6.76 -16.02 1.13
C TRP A 193 -6.62 -17.51 0.79
N PRO A 194 -6.52 -17.90 -0.49
CA PRO A 194 -6.30 -19.29 -0.86
C PRO A 194 -4.93 -19.81 -0.41
N GLU A 195 -4.90 -20.91 0.34
CA GLU A 195 -3.63 -21.49 0.78
C GLU A 195 -2.90 -22.24 -0.33
N ASP A 196 -3.59 -22.60 -1.41
CA ASP A 196 -2.97 -23.15 -2.62
C ASP A 196 -2.19 -22.09 -3.41
N TYR A 197 -2.21 -20.82 -2.99
CA TYR A 197 -1.39 -19.76 -3.58
C TYR A 197 0.06 -19.73 -3.08
N ARG A 198 0.49 -20.75 -2.31
CA ARG A 198 1.86 -20.89 -1.84
C ARG A 198 2.86 -20.90 -2.99
N LEU A 199 3.94 -20.16 -2.81
CA LEU A 199 5.08 -20.11 -3.72
C LEU A 199 6.10 -21.18 -3.32
N ALA A 200 5.76 -22.44 -3.60
CA ALA A 200 6.59 -23.59 -3.26
C ALA A 200 7.81 -23.71 -4.18
N ALA A 201 9.00 -23.40 -3.66
CA ALA A 201 10.27 -23.40 -4.39
C ALA A 201 10.53 -24.69 -5.18
N GLN A 202 10.19 -25.83 -4.59
CA GLN A 202 10.36 -27.17 -5.18
C GLN A 202 9.49 -27.42 -6.42
N ASN A 203 8.41 -26.65 -6.60
CA ASN A 203 7.48 -26.79 -7.72
C ASN A 203 7.73 -25.74 -8.81
N MET A 204 8.73 -24.86 -8.64
CA MET A 204 9.02 -23.79 -9.61
C MET A 204 10.19 -24.13 -10.51
N ALA A 205 9.96 -24.00 -11.81
CA ALA A 205 11.00 -24.16 -12.81
C ALA A 205 11.82 -22.87 -12.97
N LEU A 206 13.14 -23.04 -13.12
CA LEU A 206 14.02 -22.01 -13.69
C LEU A 206 13.67 -21.84 -15.18
N LYS A 207 12.99 -20.74 -15.49
CA LYS A 207 12.60 -20.33 -16.84
C LYS A 207 12.95 -18.86 -17.02
N PRO A 208 14.21 -18.57 -17.41
CA PRO A 208 14.65 -17.21 -17.73
C PRO A 208 13.82 -16.59 -18.85
N LEU A 209 13.93 -15.26 -18.99
CA LEU A 209 13.34 -14.56 -20.13
C LEU A 209 13.94 -15.10 -21.43
N GLN A 210 13.07 -15.47 -22.37
CA GLN A 210 13.48 -15.90 -23.71
C GLN A 210 13.89 -14.71 -24.58
N SER A 211 14.57 -14.98 -25.70
CA SER A 211 14.83 -13.94 -26.70
C SER A 211 13.51 -13.32 -27.18
N GLY A 212 13.39 -11.99 -27.09
CA GLY A 212 12.16 -11.26 -27.41
C GLY A 212 11.10 -11.22 -26.30
N GLU A 213 11.32 -11.90 -25.17
CA GLU A 213 10.47 -11.81 -23.99
C GLU A 213 10.99 -10.72 -23.04
N SER A 214 10.07 -9.95 -22.46
CA SER A 214 10.35 -8.92 -21.46
C SER A 214 9.39 -9.05 -20.28
N LEU A 215 9.65 -8.32 -19.19
CA LEU A 215 8.67 -8.20 -18.11
C LEU A 215 7.34 -7.64 -18.61
N SER A 216 7.38 -6.68 -19.54
CA SER A 216 6.18 -6.13 -20.16
C SER A 216 5.41 -7.18 -20.97
N SER A 217 6.08 -8.01 -21.76
CA SER A 217 5.40 -9.07 -22.50
C SER A 217 4.78 -10.12 -21.57
N LEU A 218 5.42 -10.42 -20.44
CA LEU A 218 4.86 -11.31 -19.41
C LEU A 218 3.60 -10.77 -18.75
N VAL A 219 3.60 -9.47 -18.43
CA VAL A 219 2.44 -8.80 -17.83
C VAL A 219 1.29 -8.72 -18.82
N ARG A 220 1.57 -8.46 -20.10
CA ARG A 220 0.55 -8.29 -21.15
C ARG A 220 0.02 -9.60 -21.74
N ALA A 221 0.69 -10.73 -21.50
CA ALA A 221 0.24 -12.03 -21.95
C ALA A 221 -1.20 -12.32 -21.49
N ASP A 222 -1.98 -12.99 -22.35
CA ASP A 222 -3.38 -13.37 -22.08
C ASP A 222 -4.27 -12.18 -21.65
N GLY A 223 -4.04 -10.99 -22.20
CA GLY A 223 -4.79 -9.77 -21.85
C GLY A 223 -4.55 -9.29 -20.41
N GLY A 224 -3.44 -9.72 -19.78
CA GLY A 224 -3.19 -9.52 -18.37
C GLY A 224 -3.47 -10.76 -17.50
N GLY A 225 -4.04 -11.82 -18.07
CA GLY A 225 -4.19 -13.10 -17.38
C GLY A 225 -5.10 -13.06 -16.14
N ALA A 226 -6.07 -12.13 -16.08
CA ALA A 226 -6.99 -11.97 -14.96
C ALA A 226 -7.80 -13.25 -14.64
N GLN A 227 -8.14 -14.03 -15.67
CA GLN A 227 -8.89 -15.28 -15.55
C GLN A 227 -7.99 -16.52 -15.50
N GLN A 228 -6.67 -16.36 -15.59
CA GLN A 228 -5.74 -17.49 -15.58
C GLN A 228 -5.48 -17.98 -14.16
N PRO A 229 -4.99 -19.20 -13.93
CA PRO A 229 -4.52 -19.60 -12.60
C PRO A 229 -3.31 -18.77 -12.14
N LEU A 230 -3.08 -18.76 -10.82
CA LEU A 230 -1.81 -18.31 -10.25
C LEU A 230 -0.67 -19.06 -10.96
N ALA A 231 0.33 -18.29 -11.39
CA ALA A 231 1.52 -18.85 -12.01
C ALA A 231 2.76 -18.16 -11.45
N ALA A 232 3.82 -18.93 -11.24
CA ALA A 232 5.12 -18.40 -10.84
C ALA A 232 6.23 -19.12 -11.59
N ARG A 233 7.31 -18.40 -11.88
CA ARG A 233 8.52 -18.99 -12.47
C ARG A 233 9.76 -18.25 -12.01
N VAL A 234 10.87 -18.96 -11.90
CA VAL A 234 12.16 -18.37 -11.54
C VAL A 234 12.81 -17.82 -12.81
N LEU A 235 13.02 -16.51 -12.89
CA LEU A 235 13.66 -15.84 -14.03
C LEU A 235 15.19 -15.91 -13.95
N TRP A 236 15.73 -15.92 -12.74
CA TRP A 236 17.17 -15.99 -12.51
C TRP A 236 17.45 -16.62 -11.14
N GLN A 237 18.57 -17.33 -11.04
CA GLN A 237 19.10 -17.83 -9.77
C GLN A 237 20.63 -17.75 -9.76
N ARG A 238 21.21 -17.46 -8.60
CA ARG A 238 22.66 -17.29 -8.44
C ARG A 238 23.43 -18.57 -8.73
N GLU A 239 22.95 -19.68 -8.17
CA GLU A 239 23.58 -20.98 -8.31
C GLU A 239 22.69 -21.88 -9.18
N ALA A 240 23.01 -21.95 -10.48
CA ALA A 240 22.32 -22.82 -11.42
C ALA A 240 22.38 -24.29 -10.94
N GLY A 241 21.24 -25.00 -10.99
CA GLY A 241 21.17 -26.44 -10.68
C GLY A 241 21.10 -26.82 -9.20
N LYS A 242 21.19 -25.86 -8.25
CA LYS A 242 20.93 -26.16 -6.83
C LYS A 242 19.42 -26.05 -6.51
N PRO A 243 18.87 -26.95 -5.68
CA PRO A 243 17.50 -26.82 -5.18
C PRO A 243 17.32 -25.51 -4.42
N LEU A 244 16.24 -24.80 -4.75
CA LEU A 244 15.87 -23.56 -4.08
C LEU A 244 15.25 -23.90 -2.70
N GLN A 245 15.84 -23.35 -1.64
CA GLN A 245 15.32 -23.46 -0.27
C GLN A 245 14.91 -22.08 0.21
N TRP A 246 13.61 -21.79 0.11
CA TRP A 246 13.08 -20.47 0.39
C TRP A 246 12.54 -20.29 1.80
N SER A 247 12.26 -21.38 2.53
CA SER A 247 11.74 -21.29 3.91
C SER A 247 12.56 -20.31 4.76
N GLY A 248 11.90 -19.30 5.31
CA GLY A 248 12.51 -18.26 6.15
C GLY A 248 13.35 -17.23 5.41
N LYS A 249 13.59 -17.37 4.10
CA LYS A 249 14.37 -16.41 3.30
C LYS A 249 13.65 -15.06 3.26
N PRO A 250 14.35 -13.96 3.55
CA PRO A 250 13.81 -12.62 3.40
C PRO A 250 13.56 -12.29 1.92
N VAL A 251 12.61 -11.40 1.67
CA VAL A 251 12.26 -10.94 0.32
C VAL A 251 12.13 -9.42 0.25
N LEU A 252 12.42 -8.90 -0.92
CA LEU A 252 11.97 -7.59 -1.40
C LEU A 252 11.18 -7.84 -2.70
N ALA A 253 9.91 -7.50 -2.73
CA ALA A 253 9.05 -7.74 -3.89
C ALA A 253 8.51 -6.43 -4.46
N VAL A 254 8.59 -6.32 -5.78
CA VAL A 254 7.98 -5.22 -6.55
C VAL A 254 6.62 -5.70 -7.04
N MET A 255 5.55 -5.00 -6.65
CA MET A 255 4.16 -5.37 -6.93
C MET A 255 3.53 -4.42 -7.94
N LEU A 256 2.87 -4.99 -8.95
CA LEU A 256 2.08 -4.30 -9.95
C LEU A 256 0.67 -4.87 -9.98
N ASN A 257 -0.34 -4.04 -9.76
CA ASN A 257 -1.74 -4.40 -9.91
C ASN A 257 -2.27 -3.77 -11.20
N GLY A 258 -3.07 -4.55 -11.93
CA GLY A 258 -3.57 -4.21 -13.25
C GLY A 258 -4.63 -3.11 -13.27
N ALA A 259 -5.14 -2.86 -14.47
CA ALA A 259 -6.31 -2.03 -14.69
C ALA A 259 -7.57 -2.73 -14.19
N GLN A 260 -8.53 -1.95 -13.69
CA GLN A 260 -9.87 -2.47 -13.38
C GLN A 260 -10.69 -2.59 -14.66
N GLY A 261 -11.62 -3.55 -14.71
CA GLY A 261 -12.36 -3.86 -15.93
C GLY A 261 -13.42 -2.82 -16.33
N ASP A 262 -13.91 -2.02 -15.38
CA ASP A 262 -15.08 -1.15 -15.55
C ASP A 262 -14.96 0.17 -14.76
N ASP A 263 -13.73 0.64 -14.54
CA ASP A 263 -13.41 1.90 -13.86
C ASP A 263 -12.41 2.68 -14.71
N ASP A 264 -12.88 3.79 -15.28
CA ASP A 264 -12.07 4.56 -16.22
C ASP A 264 -10.95 5.33 -15.53
N GLU A 265 -11.06 5.60 -14.22
CA GLU A 265 -9.99 6.22 -13.44
C GLU A 265 -8.85 5.25 -13.07
N ALA A 266 -9.10 3.94 -13.17
CA ALA A 266 -8.19 2.93 -12.64
C ALA A 266 -7.40 2.14 -13.69
N HIS A 267 -7.34 2.61 -14.94
CA HIS A 267 -6.55 1.96 -16.01
C HIS A 267 -5.04 2.00 -15.77
N GLY A 268 -4.55 2.98 -15.01
CA GLY A 268 -3.13 3.12 -14.63
C GLY A 268 -2.61 1.97 -13.76
N GLY A 269 -3.50 1.22 -13.12
CA GLY A 269 -3.13 0.20 -12.15
C GLY A 269 -2.69 0.78 -10.81
N HIS A 270 -1.93 -0.01 -10.06
CA HIS A 270 -1.41 0.41 -8.76
C HIS A 270 -0.10 -0.29 -8.45
N PHE A 271 0.81 0.39 -7.75
CA PHE A 271 2.17 -0.07 -7.47
C PHE A 271 2.42 -0.14 -5.97
N ALA A 272 3.15 -1.16 -5.54
CA ALA A 272 3.61 -1.25 -4.16
C ALA A 272 4.95 -1.99 -4.07
N ILE A 273 5.61 -1.86 -2.93
CA ILE A 273 6.75 -2.71 -2.56
C ILE A 273 6.36 -3.50 -1.33
N ALA A 274 6.69 -4.79 -1.33
CA ALA A 274 6.47 -5.67 -0.21
C ALA A 274 7.79 -6.21 0.37
N THR A 275 7.81 -6.41 1.69
CA THR A 275 8.92 -7.05 2.40
C THR A 275 8.40 -8.16 3.30
N GLY A 276 9.20 -9.20 3.49
CA GLY A 276 8.80 -10.28 4.38
C GLY A 276 9.72 -11.47 4.35
N ARG A 277 9.22 -12.60 4.84
CA ARG A 277 9.91 -13.90 4.80
C ARG A 277 8.97 -14.94 4.26
N PHE A 278 9.47 -15.86 3.44
CA PHE A 278 8.68 -17.03 3.07
C PHE A 278 8.38 -17.87 4.31
N GLY A 279 7.12 -18.29 4.41
CA GLY A 279 6.73 -19.33 5.35
C GLY A 279 7.34 -20.70 5.00
N PRO A 280 7.22 -21.69 5.89
CA PRO A 280 7.88 -23.00 5.74
C PRO A 280 7.55 -23.75 4.45
N GLN A 281 6.39 -23.49 3.85
CA GLN A 281 5.91 -24.13 2.63
C GLN A 281 5.70 -23.13 1.48
N GLY A 282 6.34 -21.96 1.55
CA GLY A 282 6.20 -20.90 0.55
C GLY A 282 4.99 -19.99 0.78
N GLN A 283 4.44 -19.94 2.00
CA GLN A 283 3.42 -18.94 2.35
C GLN A 283 4.01 -17.52 2.26
N TRP A 284 3.18 -16.57 1.85
CA TRP A 284 3.57 -15.17 1.67
C TRP A 284 2.44 -14.18 2.05
N GLY A 285 1.36 -14.67 2.66
CA GLY A 285 0.22 -13.85 3.09
C GLY A 285 0.56 -12.83 4.17
N ASP A 286 1.61 -13.07 4.96
CA ASP A 286 2.07 -12.15 6.01
C ASP A 286 3.14 -11.16 5.55
N TRP A 287 3.51 -11.13 4.27
CA TRP A 287 4.42 -10.10 3.76
C TRP A 287 3.78 -8.72 3.92
N LEU A 288 4.56 -7.73 4.37
CA LEU A 288 4.07 -6.38 4.53
C LEU A 288 4.14 -5.65 3.19
N VAL A 289 2.99 -5.24 2.69
CA VAL A 289 2.84 -4.41 1.50
C VAL A 289 2.71 -2.96 1.93
N ASN A 290 3.45 -2.06 1.28
CA ASN A 290 3.40 -0.63 1.55
C ASN A 290 2.46 0.04 0.54
N ASN A 291 1.21 0.23 0.96
CA ASN A 291 0.11 0.63 0.09
C ASN A 291 -0.22 2.13 0.21
N PHE A 292 -0.04 2.89 -0.86
CA PHE A 292 -0.34 4.32 -0.90
C PHE A 292 -1.61 4.63 -1.69
N TYR A 293 -2.58 5.24 -1.03
CA TYR A 293 -3.80 5.79 -1.60
C TYR A 293 -4.02 7.21 -1.08
N ASN A 294 -4.92 7.96 -1.70
CA ASN A 294 -5.25 9.29 -1.22
C ASN A 294 -5.87 9.24 0.19
N LEU A 295 -5.26 9.94 1.15
CA LEU A 295 -5.77 10.06 2.52
C LEU A 295 -6.88 11.11 2.64
N ASP A 296 -6.94 12.08 1.72
CA ASP A 296 -7.91 13.19 1.70
C ASP A 296 -9.29 12.81 1.16
N SER A 297 -9.51 11.54 0.81
CA SER A 297 -10.82 11.04 0.38
C SER A 297 -11.17 9.72 1.06
N VAL A 298 -12.47 9.51 1.24
CA VAL A 298 -13.00 8.23 1.71
C VAL A 298 -13.11 7.31 0.51
N SER A 299 -12.16 6.39 0.36
CA SER A 299 -12.14 5.42 -0.73
C SER A 299 -13.47 4.68 -0.87
N GLU A 300 -13.93 4.53 -2.12
CA GLU A 300 -15.07 3.68 -2.52
C GLU A 300 -15.03 2.29 -1.84
N LYS A 301 -13.81 1.77 -1.66
CA LYS A 301 -13.51 0.43 -1.20
C LYS A 301 -13.06 0.40 0.28
N GLY A 302 -13.18 1.53 0.99
CA GLY A 302 -12.72 1.67 2.37
C GLY A 302 -11.20 1.63 2.55
N ILE A 303 -10.43 1.77 1.47
CA ILE A 303 -8.96 1.74 1.53
C ILE A 303 -8.43 2.96 2.30
N ILE A 304 -7.54 2.69 3.25
CA ILE A 304 -6.68 3.67 3.90
C ILE A 304 -5.24 3.32 3.51
N ALA A 305 -4.42 4.32 3.20
CA ALA A 305 -3.01 4.08 2.93
C ALA A 305 -2.32 3.52 4.19
N ALA A 306 -1.61 2.40 4.04
CA ALA A 306 -1.03 1.68 5.16
C ALA A 306 0.08 0.71 4.73
N THR A 307 0.92 0.34 5.69
CA THR A 307 1.57 -0.96 5.66
C THR A 307 0.57 -2.02 6.13
N LEU A 308 0.36 -3.08 5.35
CA LEU A 308 -0.60 -4.14 5.68
C LEU A 308 -0.12 -5.52 5.19
N PRO A 309 -0.58 -6.62 5.81
CA PRO A 309 -0.28 -7.97 5.32
C PRO A 309 -0.79 -8.19 3.89
N MET A 310 -0.07 -9.01 3.13
CA MET A 310 -0.36 -9.31 1.73
C MET A 310 -1.73 -9.95 1.53
N ASP A 311 -2.15 -10.84 2.44
CA ASP A 311 -3.48 -11.44 2.39
C ASP A 311 -4.58 -10.36 2.49
N ALA A 312 -4.43 -9.36 3.37
CA ALA A 312 -5.35 -8.24 3.49
C ALA A 312 -5.27 -7.33 2.25
N TYR A 313 -4.05 -7.03 1.78
CA TYR A 313 -3.83 -6.23 0.58
C TYR A 313 -4.50 -6.81 -0.67
N MET A 314 -4.42 -8.13 -0.84
CA MET A 314 -4.95 -8.82 -2.01
C MET A 314 -6.40 -9.24 -1.83
N ALA A 315 -6.81 -9.64 -0.63
CA ALA A 315 -8.03 -10.42 -0.42
C ALA A 315 -8.94 -9.93 0.71
N ASP A 316 -8.72 -8.74 1.28
CA ASP A 316 -9.77 -8.07 2.05
C ASP A 316 -11.03 -7.91 1.19
N LEU A 317 -12.19 -8.27 1.71
CA LEU A 317 -13.44 -8.35 0.95
C LEU A 317 -13.91 -7.00 0.41
N ASN A 318 -13.55 -5.89 1.06
CA ASN A 318 -13.88 -4.56 0.56
C ASN A 318 -12.71 -3.95 -0.23
N SER A 319 -11.47 -4.08 0.25
CA SER A 319 -10.34 -3.35 -0.31
C SER A 319 -9.37 -4.15 -1.19
N GLY A 320 -9.42 -5.48 -1.13
CA GLY A 320 -8.41 -6.38 -1.69
C GLY A 320 -8.25 -6.27 -3.20
N GLN A 321 -7.01 -6.09 -3.68
CA GLN A 321 -6.74 -5.86 -5.11
C GLN A 321 -7.24 -6.99 -6.02
N SER A 322 -7.18 -8.25 -5.56
CA SER A 322 -7.61 -9.40 -6.35
C SER A 322 -9.11 -9.41 -6.62
N TRP A 323 -9.95 -8.64 -5.94
CA TRP A 323 -11.39 -8.62 -6.24
C TRP A 323 -11.75 -7.88 -7.53
N TYR A 324 -10.82 -7.10 -8.10
CA TYR A 324 -11.13 -6.20 -9.20
C TYR A 324 -10.02 -5.99 -10.23
N ARG A 325 -8.90 -6.71 -10.10
CA ARG A 325 -7.82 -6.68 -11.11
C ARG A 325 -6.84 -7.85 -10.99
N PRO A 326 -6.18 -8.25 -12.09
CA PRO A 326 -4.99 -9.10 -12.04
C PRO A 326 -3.85 -8.37 -11.33
N SER A 327 -2.87 -9.12 -10.82
CA SER A 327 -1.65 -8.55 -10.25
C SER A 327 -0.41 -9.36 -10.61
N TYR A 328 0.76 -8.75 -10.47
CA TYR A 328 2.05 -9.31 -10.84
C TYR A 328 3.09 -8.90 -9.82
N MET A 329 4.02 -9.80 -9.53
CA MET A 329 5.16 -9.50 -8.67
C MET A 329 6.46 -9.91 -9.33
N LEU A 330 7.50 -9.14 -9.05
CA LEU A 330 8.87 -9.58 -9.17
C LEU A 330 9.45 -9.68 -7.76
N VAL A 331 9.73 -10.90 -7.32
CA VAL A 331 10.22 -11.20 -5.97
C VAL A 331 11.73 -11.43 -6.03
N ALA A 332 12.48 -10.56 -5.36
CA ALA A 332 13.88 -10.82 -5.04
C ALA A 332 13.96 -11.63 -3.74
N VAL A 333 14.36 -12.90 -3.87
CA VAL A 333 14.64 -13.77 -2.73
C VAL A 333 16.06 -13.49 -2.26
N LEU A 334 16.22 -13.13 -1.00
CA LEU A 334 17.47 -12.61 -0.46
C LEU A 334 18.13 -13.61 0.51
N LYS A 335 19.45 -13.63 0.50
CA LYS A 335 20.30 -14.34 1.46
C LYS A 335 20.21 -13.72 2.86
N HIS A 336 20.25 -12.40 2.92
CA HIS A 336 20.17 -11.59 4.14
C HIS A 336 19.08 -10.54 4.03
N GLU A 337 18.50 -10.12 5.15
CA GLU A 337 17.37 -9.18 5.15
C GLU A 337 17.78 -7.71 4.99
N ARG A 338 19.08 -7.40 4.92
CA ARG A 338 19.61 -6.03 5.07
C ARG A 338 18.93 -5.01 4.16
N ALA A 339 18.77 -5.33 2.87
CA ALA A 339 18.09 -4.45 1.91
C ALA A 339 16.58 -4.35 2.19
N ALA A 340 15.91 -5.46 2.46
CA ALA A 340 14.47 -5.48 2.76
C ALA A 340 14.15 -4.71 4.05
N ALA A 341 14.95 -4.90 5.10
CA ALA A 341 14.81 -4.20 6.37
C ALA A 341 15.06 -2.70 6.22
N LEU A 342 16.11 -2.30 5.48
CA LEU A 342 16.41 -0.89 5.24
C LEU A 342 15.26 -0.21 4.48
N TYR A 343 14.70 -0.87 3.47
CA TYR A 343 13.55 -0.36 2.76
C TYR A 343 12.31 -0.26 3.67
N GLN A 344 11.99 -1.31 4.43
CA GLN A 344 10.80 -1.34 5.27
C GLN A 344 10.83 -0.23 6.34
N GLU A 345 11.98 0.05 6.92
CA GLU A 345 12.11 1.16 7.86
C GLU A 345 12.02 2.51 7.15
N SER A 346 12.69 2.67 6.00
CA SER A 346 12.63 3.92 5.22
C SER A 346 11.20 4.30 4.85
N ILE A 347 10.44 3.36 4.31
CA ILE A 347 9.05 3.61 3.91
C ILE A 347 8.15 3.82 5.14
N SER A 348 8.50 3.26 6.29
CA SER A 348 7.82 3.54 7.57
C SER A 348 7.99 5.01 7.99
N ARG A 349 9.15 5.62 7.74
CA ARG A 349 9.36 7.07 7.93
C ARG A 349 8.47 7.88 6.99
N VAL A 350 8.40 7.47 5.73
CA VAL A 350 7.53 8.11 4.73
C VAL A 350 6.05 8.02 5.13
N PHE A 351 5.60 6.90 5.70
CA PHE A 351 4.24 6.79 6.24
C PHE A 351 3.98 7.77 7.38
N ASN A 352 4.93 7.98 8.30
CA ASN A 352 4.77 8.99 9.36
C ASN A 352 4.58 10.41 8.77
N HIS A 353 5.40 10.77 7.79
CA HIS A 353 5.24 12.03 7.05
C HIS A 353 3.89 12.11 6.32
N PHE A 354 3.45 11.00 5.72
CA PHE A 354 2.21 10.96 4.97
C PHE A 354 0.98 11.10 5.88
N TYR A 355 0.94 10.40 7.02
CA TYR A 355 -0.15 10.55 7.99
C TYR A 355 -0.19 11.94 8.62
N ARG A 356 0.97 12.60 8.76
CA ARG A 356 1.05 14.00 9.22
C ARG A 356 0.56 15.04 8.22
N HIS A 357 0.28 14.65 6.98
CA HIS A 357 0.04 15.58 5.88
C HIS A 357 1.23 16.51 5.61
N ASP A 358 2.46 16.03 5.79
CA ASP A 358 3.66 16.76 5.35
C ASP A 358 3.73 16.83 3.81
N PHE A 359 3.05 15.92 3.12
CA PHE A 359 2.79 15.97 1.67
C PHE A 359 1.45 15.28 1.35
N LEU A 360 0.87 15.61 0.19
CA LEU A 360 -0.42 15.08 -0.25
C LEU A 360 -0.25 14.05 -1.38
N TYR A 361 -1.17 13.09 -1.44
CA TYR A 361 -1.23 12.15 -2.56
C TYR A 361 -1.67 12.89 -3.82
N ARG A 362 -0.81 12.91 -4.84
CA ARG A 362 -1.06 13.61 -6.10
C ARG A 362 -0.81 12.63 -7.24
N HIS A 363 -1.84 12.33 -8.02
CA HIS A 363 -1.78 11.30 -9.06
C HIS A 363 -0.60 11.47 -10.03
N ALA A 364 -0.20 12.72 -10.33
CA ALA A 364 0.91 12.98 -11.25
C ALA A 364 2.30 13.00 -10.59
N THR A 365 2.41 13.47 -9.34
CA THR A 365 3.70 13.86 -8.76
C THR A 365 4.04 13.17 -7.43
N ALA A 366 3.07 12.56 -6.78
CA ALA A 366 3.21 11.87 -5.49
C ALA A 366 2.17 10.76 -5.39
N ASN A 367 2.23 9.81 -6.32
CA ASN A 367 1.34 8.65 -6.35
C ASN A 367 2.06 7.41 -5.80
N CYS A 368 1.35 6.27 -5.76
CA CYS A 368 1.90 5.02 -5.23
C CYS A 368 3.24 4.56 -5.86
N ALA A 369 3.43 4.76 -7.18
CA ALA A 369 4.68 4.45 -7.88
C ALA A 369 5.77 5.45 -7.50
N GLY A 370 5.51 6.75 -7.65
CA GLY A 370 6.47 7.80 -7.36
C GLY A 370 6.96 7.79 -5.91
N ILE A 371 6.06 7.67 -4.94
CA ILE A 371 6.44 7.61 -3.51
C ILE A 371 7.36 6.40 -3.25
N SER A 372 7.02 5.24 -3.81
CA SER A 372 7.77 4.00 -3.60
C SER A 372 9.15 4.04 -4.29
N LEU A 373 9.23 4.50 -5.54
CA LEU A 373 10.50 4.58 -6.28
C LEU A 373 11.41 5.67 -5.73
N GLU A 374 10.89 6.83 -5.36
CA GLU A 374 11.70 7.90 -4.76
C GLU A 374 12.25 7.47 -3.40
N THR A 375 11.54 6.63 -2.64
CA THR A 375 12.10 6.01 -1.42
C THR A 375 13.29 5.11 -1.75
N LEU A 376 13.19 4.25 -2.78
CA LEU A 376 14.31 3.40 -3.23
C LEU A 376 15.50 4.23 -3.75
N ARG A 377 15.24 5.32 -4.48
CA ARG A 377 16.27 6.25 -4.97
C ARG A 377 16.94 7.01 -3.83
N SER A 378 16.19 7.37 -2.79
CA SER A 378 16.72 8.00 -1.57
C SER A 378 17.66 7.06 -0.79
N LEU A 379 17.49 5.75 -0.93
CA LEU A 379 18.43 4.73 -0.44
C LEU A 379 19.67 4.53 -1.32
N GLY A 380 19.74 5.22 -2.46
CA GLY A 380 20.85 5.14 -3.40
C GLY A 380 20.69 4.07 -4.49
N TRP A 381 19.47 3.56 -4.72
CA TRP A 381 19.20 2.75 -5.89
C TRP A 381 18.99 3.64 -7.12
N ASN A 382 19.91 3.57 -8.08
CA ASN A 382 19.88 4.33 -9.33
C ASN A 382 18.97 3.68 -10.37
N ILE A 383 17.68 3.50 -10.04
CA ILE A 383 16.68 3.02 -11.00
C ILE A 383 16.59 4.05 -12.14
N PRO A 384 16.86 3.65 -13.39
CA PRO A 384 16.90 4.59 -14.52
C PRO A 384 15.59 5.35 -14.68
N ARG A 385 15.69 6.68 -14.77
CA ARG A 385 14.58 7.54 -15.18
C ARG A 385 14.41 7.50 -16.70
N GLN A 386 13.18 7.56 -17.18
CA GLN A 386 12.87 7.50 -18.61
C GLN A 386 12.49 8.87 -19.19
N GLY A 387 12.25 9.86 -18.33
CA GLY A 387 11.89 11.20 -18.73
C GLY A 387 10.38 11.38 -18.86
N PRO A 388 9.93 12.63 -19.02
CA PRO A 388 8.51 12.94 -18.98
C PRO A 388 7.77 12.43 -20.21
N THR A 389 6.44 12.26 -20.09
CA THR A 389 5.57 11.89 -21.23
C THR A 389 5.80 12.80 -22.44
N SER A 390 5.77 14.13 -22.24
CA SER A 390 6.24 15.12 -23.21
C SER A 390 6.20 16.54 -22.62
N LEU A 391 7.36 17.18 -22.48
CA LEU A 391 7.42 18.59 -22.05
C LEU A 391 6.74 19.54 -23.03
N VAL A 392 6.85 19.26 -24.33
CA VAL A 392 6.21 20.09 -25.38
C VAL A 392 4.69 19.99 -25.26
N LYS A 393 4.13 18.78 -25.11
CA LYS A 393 2.69 18.61 -24.86
C LYS A 393 2.30 19.24 -23.52
N ALA A 394 3.13 19.16 -22.47
CA ALA A 394 2.85 19.78 -21.17
C ALA A 394 2.70 21.31 -21.27
N VAL A 395 3.68 21.97 -21.89
CA VAL A 395 3.69 23.42 -22.13
C VAL A 395 2.46 23.81 -22.96
N ALA A 396 2.20 23.16 -24.09
CA ALA A 396 1.01 23.47 -24.90
C ALA A 396 -0.31 23.13 -24.18
N GLY A 397 -0.33 22.07 -23.39
CA GLY A 397 -1.50 21.49 -22.73
C GLY A 397 -2.07 22.40 -21.65
N LEU A 398 -1.24 23.13 -20.91
CA LEU A 398 -1.69 24.03 -19.84
C LEU A 398 -2.68 25.09 -20.36
N PRO A 399 -2.31 26.00 -21.30
CA PRO A 399 -3.24 27.00 -21.80
C PRO A 399 -4.38 26.37 -22.61
N TYR A 400 -4.11 25.31 -23.37
CA TYR A 400 -5.13 24.65 -24.20
C TYR A 400 -6.27 24.08 -23.35
N MET A 401 -5.95 23.29 -22.32
CA MET A 401 -6.96 22.69 -21.45
C MET A 401 -7.63 23.72 -20.55
N ALA A 402 -6.90 24.76 -20.13
CA ALA A 402 -7.50 25.87 -19.38
C ALA A 402 -8.59 26.60 -20.17
N VAL A 403 -8.37 26.82 -21.48
CA VAL A 403 -9.36 27.45 -22.36
C VAL A 403 -10.48 26.46 -22.72
N LYS A 404 -10.12 25.23 -23.12
CA LYS A 404 -11.09 24.21 -23.57
C LYS A 404 -12.10 23.85 -22.49
N GLU A 405 -11.65 23.71 -21.24
CA GLU A 405 -12.50 23.32 -20.11
C GLU A 405 -12.92 24.51 -19.23
N GLY A 406 -12.49 25.74 -19.58
CA GLY A 406 -12.77 26.93 -18.78
C GLY A 406 -12.21 26.86 -17.35
N SER A 407 -11.15 26.08 -17.13
CA SER A 407 -10.63 25.75 -15.80
C SER A 407 -9.10 25.74 -15.77
N LEU A 408 -8.51 26.68 -15.01
CA LEU A 408 -7.06 26.72 -14.82
C LEU A 408 -6.53 25.44 -14.17
N ASP A 409 -7.31 24.82 -13.28
CA ASP A 409 -6.93 23.56 -12.63
C ASP A 409 -6.85 22.42 -13.63
N SER A 410 -7.72 22.39 -14.64
CA SER A 410 -7.62 21.43 -15.74
C SER A 410 -6.32 21.61 -16.55
N GLY A 411 -5.94 22.87 -16.81
CA GLY A 411 -4.65 23.21 -17.41
C GLY A 411 -3.45 22.74 -16.57
N LYS A 412 -3.47 23.02 -15.27
CA LYS A 412 -2.42 22.59 -14.33
C LYS A 412 -2.29 21.07 -14.27
N LYS A 413 -3.41 20.36 -14.16
CA LYS A 413 -3.45 18.88 -14.18
C LYS A 413 -2.80 18.35 -15.46
N ALA A 414 -3.19 18.86 -16.64
CA ALA A 414 -2.60 18.43 -17.91
C ALA A 414 -1.09 18.65 -17.95
N PHE A 415 -0.61 19.81 -17.46
CA PHE A 415 0.82 20.08 -17.36
C PHE A 415 1.54 19.07 -16.46
N ASP A 416 1.03 18.86 -15.24
CA ASP A 416 1.68 17.99 -14.25
C ASP A 416 1.73 16.54 -14.76
N TYR A 417 0.67 16.00 -15.36
CA TYR A 417 0.68 14.66 -15.95
C TYR A 417 1.68 14.51 -17.11
N MET A 418 1.76 15.51 -17.99
CA MET A 418 2.63 15.41 -19.17
C MET A 418 4.10 15.69 -18.86
N SER A 419 4.39 16.41 -17.78
CA SER A 419 5.74 16.76 -17.32
C SER A 419 6.30 15.85 -16.23
N ALA A 420 5.47 14.99 -15.62
CA ALA A 420 5.90 14.02 -14.63
C ALA A 420 6.81 12.93 -15.23
N GLU A 421 7.76 12.46 -14.43
CA GLU A 421 8.60 11.31 -14.77
C GLU A 421 7.71 10.06 -14.90
N VAL A 422 7.74 9.39 -16.04
CA VAL A 422 6.90 8.22 -16.33
C VAL A 422 7.15 7.05 -15.38
N THR A 423 8.38 6.89 -14.85
CA THR A 423 8.64 5.85 -13.83
C THR A 423 8.01 6.19 -12.48
N ASP A 424 7.74 7.46 -12.20
CA ASP A 424 7.05 7.92 -10.99
C ASP A 424 5.54 8.07 -11.20
N LEU A 425 5.10 8.06 -12.46
CA LEU A 425 3.72 8.27 -12.87
C LEU A 425 2.97 6.96 -13.10
N TYR A 426 3.52 6.05 -13.90
CA TYR A 426 2.83 4.84 -14.34
C TYR A 426 3.32 3.61 -13.57
N PRO A 427 2.45 2.94 -12.78
CA PRO A 427 2.77 1.69 -12.10
C PRO A 427 3.46 0.64 -12.98
N PHE A 428 3.01 0.46 -14.22
CA PHE A 428 3.62 -0.47 -15.16
C PHE A 428 5.09 -0.09 -15.42
N VAL A 429 5.34 1.17 -15.79
CA VAL A 429 6.68 1.65 -16.16
C VAL A 429 7.62 1.58 -14.95
N ALA A 430 7.12 1.86 -13.74
CA ALA A 430 7.85 1.67 -12.49
C ALA A 430 8.28 0.22 -12.27
N PHE A 431 7.35 -0.73 -12.44
CA PHE A 431 7.59 -2.17 -12.32
C PHE A 431 8.63 -2.65 -13.32
N GLU A 432 8.49 -2.25 -14.58
CA GLU A 432 9.42 -2.61 -15.64
C GLU A 432 10.81 -2.01 -15.39
N ALA A 433 10.90 -0.73 -15.03
CA ALA A 433 12.18 -0.07 -14.78
C ALA A 433 12.94 -0.71 -13.62
N ALA A 434 12.29 -0.91 -12.47
CA ALA A 434 12.88 -1.57 -11.32
C ALA A 434 13.27 -3.02 -11.64
N GLY A 435 12.37 -3.78 -12.28
CA GLY A 435 12.62 -5.19 -12.58
C GLY A 435 13.70 -5.42 -13.62
N LYS A 436 13.74 -4.60 -14.67
CA LYS A 436 14.80 -4.61 -15.69
C LYS A 436 16.15 -4.28 -15.07
N ASP A 437 16.20 -3.28 -14.20
CA ASP A 437 17.44 -2.92 -13.51
C ASP A 437 17.98 -4.08 -12.65
N ILE A 438 17.11 -4.81 -11.95
CA ILE A 438 17.54 -6.01 -11.22
C ILE A 438 18.10 -7.06 -12.18
N LEU A 439 17.33 -7.42 -13.21
CA LEU A 439 17.64 -8.53 -14.13
C LEU A 439 18.88 -8.28 -15.00
N GLU A 440 19.10 -7.05 -15.45
CA GLU A 440 20.14 -6.75 -16.43
C GLU A 440 21.41 -6.16 -15.79
N ARG A 441 21.26 -5.49 -14.64
CA ARG A 441 22.36 -4.76 -13.99
C ARG A 441 22.75 -5.37 -12.66
N LEU A 442 21.83 -5.46 -11.69
CA LEU A 442 22.19 -5.86 -10.32
C LEU A 442 22.66 -7.31 -10.25
N VAL A 443 21.89 -8.26 -10.79
CA VAL A 443 22.28 -9.68 -10.75
C VAL A 443 23.46 -10.01 -11.66
N ALA A 444 23.75 -9.13 -12.63
CA ALA A 444 24.94 -9.20 -13.48
C ALA A 444 26.20 -8.58 -12.84
N GLY A 445 26.11 -8.08 -11.60
CA GLY A 445 27.24 -7.44 -10.90
C GLY A 445 27.63 -6.07 -11.46
N LYS A 446 26.77 -5.44 -12.27
CA LYS A 446 27.00 -4.12 -12.88
C LYS A 446 26.45 -2.97 -12.01
N GLY A 447 25.96 -3.29 -10.81
CA GLY A 447 25.51 -2.31 -9.84
C GLY A 447 26.65 -1.58 -9.13
N SER A 448 26.35 -0.55 -8.35
CA SER A 448 27.30 -0.07 -7.34
C SER A 448 27.64 -1.22 -6.39
N GLY A 449 28.94 -1.53 -6.22
CA GLY A 449 29.40 -2.53 -5.24
C GLY A 449 29.29 -2.09 -3.77
N LYS A 450 28.58 -1.00 -3.49
CA LYS A 450 28.40 -0.41 -2.15
C LYS A 450 26.97 0.08 -1.97
N GLY A 451 26.57 0.27 -0.71
CA GLY A 451 25.26 0.81 -0.35
C GLY A 451 24.13 -0.16 -0.68
N PHE A 452 22.93 0.37 -0.93
CA PHE A 452 21.73 -0.43 -1.16
C PHE A 452 21.83 -1.35 -2.39
N GLU A 453 22.36 -0.85 -3.51
CA GLU A 453 22.58 -1.68 -4.71
C GLU A 453 23.57 -2.82 -4.45
N GLY A 454 24.63 -2.55 -3.67
CA GLY A 454 25.60 -3.57 -3.28
C GLY A 454 24.96 -4.66 -2.44
N MET A 455 24.11 -4.29 -1.47
CA MET A 455 23.33 -5.26 -0.68
C MET A 455 22.45 -6.13 -1.57
N LEU A 456 21.72 -5.53 -2.51
CA LEU A 456 20.89 -6.28 -3.45
C LEU A 456 21.74 -7.22 -4.33
N ALA A 457 22.80 -6.70 -4.95
CA ALA A 457 23.67 -7.49 -5.83
C ALA A 457 24.36 -8.65 -5.09
N GLU A 458 24.68 -8.50 -3.81
CA GLU A 458 25.22 -9.56 -2.94
C GLU A 458 24.15 -10.56 -2.49
N ASP A 459 23.01 -10.05 -2.03
CA ASP A 459 22.04 -10.84 -1.28
C ASP A 459 21.04 -11.56 -2.18
N ILE A 460 20.77 -11.10 -3.41
CA ILE A 460 19.81 -11.76 -4.31
C ILE A 460 20.25 -13.20 -4.64
N GLU A 461 19.45 -14.20 -4.27
CA GLU A 461 19.68 -15.61 -4.58
C GLU A 461 18.80 -16.09 -5.75
N ALA A 462 17.59 -15.55 -5.86
CA ALA A 462 16.66 -15.85 -6.95
C ALA A 462 15.73 -14.67 -7.26
N LEU A 463 15.30 -14.59 -8.51
CA LEU A 463 14.28 -13.65 -9.02
C LEU A 463 13.08 -14.46 -9.49
N VAL A 464 11.92 -14.23 -8.88
CA VAL A 464 10.68 -14.96 -9.19
C VAL A 464 9.67 -13.99 -9.78
N TYR A 465 9.17 -14.30 -10.96
CA TYR A 465 7.99 -13.64 -11.51
C TYR A 465 6.75 -14.39 -11.06
N VAL A 466 5.75 -13.66 -10.56
CA VAL A 466 4.47 -14.21 -10.11
C VAL A 466 3.35 -13.46 -10.82
N ARG A 467 2.39 -14.19 -11.39
CA ARG A 467 1.12 -13.66 -11.88
C ARG A 467 0.01 -14.15 -10.95
N ILE A 468 -0.72 -13.20 -10.37
CA ILE A 468 -1.81 -13.41 -9.43
C ILE A 468 -3.12 -13.07 -10.14
N PRO A 469 -4.11 -13.96 -10.14
CA PRO A 469 -5.36 -13.71 -10.84
C PRO A 469 -6.29 -12.77 -10.07
N GLN A 470 -7.32 -12.35 -10.78
CA GLN A 470 -8.48 -11.72 -10.18
C GLN A 470 -9.44 -12.80 -9.68
N PHE A 471 -9.90 -12.67 -8.44
CA PHE A 471 -11.00 -13.44 -7.90
C PHE A 471 -12.31 -13.07 -8.59
N PRO A 472 -13.15 -14.05 -8.96
CA PRO A 472 -14.52 -13.77 -9.39
C PRO A 472 -15.28 -12.99 -8.31
N SER A 473 -15.92 -11.90 -8.73
CA SER A 473 -16.67 -10.98 -7.87
C SER A 473 -17.79 -10.32 -8.69
N SER A 474 -18.51 -9.39 -8.06
CA SER A 474 -19.50 -8.57 -8.76
C SER A 474 -18.93 -7.64 -9.84
N ARG A 475 -17.60 -7.57 -10.02
CA ARG A 475 -16.93 -6.63 -10.94
C ARG A 475 -16.37 -7.32 -12.18
N ALA A 476 -16.28 -6.57 -13.27
CA ALA A 476 -15.68 -7.05 -14.51
C ALA A 476 -14.20 -7.45 -14.32
N PHE A 477 -13.75 -8.42 -15.10
CA PHE A 477 -12.34 -8.78 -15.14
C PHE A 477 -11.50 -7.63 -15.71
N GLY A 478 -10.46 -7.29 -14.96
CA GLY A 478 -9.46 -6.31 -15.35
C GLY A 478 -8.46 -6.84 -16.38
N GLN A 479 -7.47 -6.02 -16.65
CA GLN A 479 -6.46 -6.27 -17.68
C GLN A 479 -5.10 -5.71 -17.26
N ALA A 480 -4.07 -5.91 -18.08
CA ALA A 480 -2.77 -5.28 -17.85
C ALA A 480 -2.91 -3.74 -17.75
N PRO A 481 -2.15 -3.07 -16.87
CA PRO A 481 -2.25 -1.63 -16.71
C PRO A 481 -1.73 -0.89 -17.95
N VAL A 482 -2.04 0.40 -18.07
CA VAL A 482 -1.45 1.24 -19.12
C VAL A 482 -0.02 1.64 -18.79
N ALA A 483 0.78 1.88 -19.82
CA ALA A 483 2.16 2.36 -19.69
C ALA A 483 2.34 3.80 -20.22
N SER A 484 1.29 4.44 -20.74
CA SER A 484 1.37 5.79 -21.28
C SER A 484 0.02 6.53 -21.28
N PHE A 485 0.08 7.84 -21.47
CA PHE A 485 -1.10 8.69 -21.61
C PHE A 485 -1.89 8.34 -22.88
N ASP A 486 -1.21 8.11 -24.00
CA ASP A 486 -1.88 7.78 -25.26
C ASP A 486 -2.60 6.42 -25.14
N GLU A 487 -2.01 5.45 -24.45
CA GLU A 487 -2.66 4.16 -24.14
C GLU A 487 -3.87 4.36 -23.22
N TYR A 488 -3.75 5.20 -22.18
CA TYR A 488 -4.86 5.56 -21.29
C TYR A 488 -6.03 6.15 -22.07
N MET A 489 -5.75 7.16 -22.90
CA MET A 489 -6.77 7.82 -23.71
C MET A 489 -7.41 6.90 -24.75
N SER A 490 -6.73 5.84 -25.20
CA SER A 490 -7.31 4.86 -26.12
C SER A 490 -8.31 3.88 -25.47
N ARG A 491 -8.32 3.80 -24.13
CA ARG A 491 -9.17 2.87 -23.36
C ARG A 491 -10.41 3.53 -22.77
N VAL A 492 -10.39 4.85 -22.61
CA VAL A 492 -11.51 5.61 -22.05
C VAL A 492 -12.38 6.20 -23.16
N PRO A 493 -13.68 6.42 -22.93
CA PRO A 493 -14.51 7.17 -23.87
C PRO A 493 -13.97 8.59 -24.11
N GLU A 494 -14.11 9.10 -25.34
CA GLU A 494 -13.72 10.49 -25.64
C GLU A 494 -14.52 11.51 -24.83
N ASP A 495 -15.80 11.23 -24.61
CA ASP A 495 -16.69 12.02 -23.77
C ASP A 495 -16.52 11.64 -22.29
N LYS A 496 -15.97 12.56 -21.51
CA LYS A 496 -15.77 12.40 -20.05
C LYS A 496 -17.07 12.13 -19.29
N SER A 497 -18.22 12.54 -19.80
CA SER A 497 -19.51 12.26 -19.16
C SER A 497 -19.89 10.77 -19.21
N GLN A 498 -19.26 10.00 -20.10
CA GLN A 498 -19.44 8.56 -20.23
C GLN A 498 -18.48 7.73 -19.36
N TRP A 499 -17.55 8.39 -18.66
CA TRP A 499 -16.58 7.69 -17.82
C TRP A 499 -17.26 7.05 -16.62
N LYS A 500 -16.92 5.79 -16.36
CA LYS A 500 -17.36 5.06 -15.17
C LYS A 500 -16.46 5.41 -14.01
N ILE A 501 -16.98 6.26 -13.13
CA ILE A 501 -16.27 6.76 -11.94
C ILE A 501 -17.22 6.63 -10.76
N VAL A 502 -16.72 6.18 -9.61
CA VAL A 502 -17.47 6.23 -8.36
C VAL A 502 -17.03 7.46 -7.56
N PRO A 503 -17.89 8.48 -7.39
CA PRO A 503 -17.55 9.65 -6.59
C PRO A 503 -17.24 9.25 -5.15
N VAL A 504 -16.15 9.80 -4.62
CA VAL A 504 -15.71 9.58 -3.24
C VAL A 504 -15.81 10.88 -2.44
N PRO A 505 -16.38 10.85 -1.22
CA PRO A 505 -16.46 12.06 -0.41
C PRO A 505 -15.06 12.43 0.13
N PRO A 506 -14.82 13.71 0.45
CA PRO A 506 -13.57 14.14 1.07
C PRO A 506 -13.44 13.57 2.48
N ARG A 507 -12.20 13.37 2.93
CA ARG A 507 -11.82 13.07 4.31
C ARG A 507 -10.97 14.23 4.84
N PRO A 508 -11.58 15.30 5.38
CA PRO A 508 -10.83 16.48 5.81
C PRO A 508 -9.94 16.14 7.01
N PHE A 509 -8.65 16.43 6.88
CA PHE A 509 -7.70 16.23 7.97
C PHE A 509 -7.92 17.23 9.12
N PRO A 510 -7.94 16.79 10.39
CA PRO A 510 -8.27 17.66 11.51
C PRO A 510 -7.21 18.75 11.69
N PRO A 511 -7.60 20.04 11.73
CA PRO A 511 -6.67 21.14 11.93
C PRO A 511 -5.83 21.02 13.21
N GLU A 512 -6.41 20.48 14.28
CA GLU A 512 -5.78 20.25 15.58
C GLU A 512 -4.67 19.19 15.55
N LEU A 513 -4.63 18.34 14.51
CA LEU A 513 -3.63 17.31 14.32
C LEU A 513 -2.46 17.74 13.40
N LYS A 514 -2.53 18.95 12.82
CA LYS A 514 -1.44 19.49 12.01
C LYS A 514 -0.22 19.82 12.88
N ASP A 515 0.94 19.30 12.50
CA ASP A 515 2.20 19.59 13.19
C ASP A 515 2.72 20.96 12.71
N ALA A 516 3.02 21.87 13.64
CA ALA A 516 3.56 23.20 13.31
C ALA A 516 4.99 23.13 12.75
N GLU A 517 5.70 22.02 13.00
CA GLU A 517 7.02 21.74 12.41
C GLU A 517 6.94 21.09 11.03
N ALA A 518 5.73 20.76 10.54
CA ALA A 518 5.56 20.18 9.21
C ALA A 518 6.17 21.08 8.14
N PRO A 519 6.96 20.52 7.20
CA PRO A 519 7.53 21.31 6.13
C PRO A 519 6.40 21.84 5.23
N GLY A 520 6.61 23.01 4.64
CA GLY A 520 5.67 23.57 3.66
C GLY A 520 5.55 22.68 2.43
N GLU A 521 4.36 22.65 1.81
CA GLU A 521 4.15 21.86 0.59
C GLU A 521 5.05 22.40 -0.54
N PRO A 522 5.79 21.54 -1.26
CA PRO A 522 6.60 21.97 -2.40
C PRO A 522 5.75 22.65 -3.47
N LEU A 523 6.31 23.68 -4.12
CA LEU A 523 5.66 24.32 -5.27
C LEU A 523 5.47 23.31 -6.40
N GLN A 524 4.25 23.24 -6.93
CA GLN A 524 3.93 22.34 -8.04
C GLN A 524 4.60 22.80 -9.34
N PRO A 525 5.07 21.87 -10.20
CA PRO A 525 5.61 22.20 -11.52
C PRO A 525 4.66 23.07 -12.34
N SER A 526 3.37 22.76 -12.35
CA SER A 526 2.33 23.56 -13.02
C SER A 526 2.21 24.99 -12.47
N SER A 527 2.46 25.21 -11.18
CA SER A 527 2.42 26.55 -10.58
C SER A 527 3.64 27.39 -10.98
N LEU A 528 4.82 26.77 -11.07
CA LEU A 528 6.01 27.39 -11.63
C LEU A 528 5.82 27.72 -13.12
N ALA A 529 5.24 26.80 -13.88
CA ALA A 529 4.93 27.01 -15.29
C ALA A 529 3.94 28.16 -15.48
N LEU A 530 2.89 28.23 -14.66
CA LEU A 530 1.93 29.32 -14.68
C LEU A 530 2.58 30.67 -14.37
N ALA A 531 3.48 30.73 -13.39
CA ALA A 531 4.23 31.94 -13.08
C ALA A 531 5.11 32.38 -14.26
N ALA A 532 5.76 31.42 -14.95
CA ALA A 532 6.53 31.69 -16.16
C ALA A 532 5.66 32.23 -17.30
N TYR A 533 4.46 31.68 -17.51
CA TYR A 533 3.49 32.24 -18.46
C TYR A 533 3.09 33.67 -18.09
N GLY A 534 2.75 33.92 -16.83
CA GLY A 534 2.39 35.25 -16.33
C GLY A 534 3.51 36.27 -16.56
N GLY A 535 4.76 35.88 -16.28
CA GLY A 535 5.94 36.69 -16.56
C GLY A 535 6.10 37.00 -18.05
N PHE A 536 6.00 36.00 -18.92
CA PHE A 536 6.11 36.17 -20.37
C PHE A 536 5.03 37.12 -20.93
N PHE A 537 3.76 36.92 -20.55
CA PHE A 537 2.67 37.78 -21.00
C PHE A 537 2.76 39.18 -20.39
N GLY A 538 3.18 39.32 -19.13
CA GLY A 538 3.41 40.61 -18.48
C GLY A 538 4.48 41.43 -19.20
N VAL A 539 5.65 40.84 -19.48
CA VAL A 539 6.73 41.49 -20.22
C VAL A 539 6.28 41.88 -21.64
N THR A 540 5.57 40.99 -22.33
CA THR A 540 5.05 41.26 -23.68
C THR A 540 4.02 42.40 -23.67
N ALA A 541 3.11 42.43 -22.70
CA ALA A 541 2.11 43.48 -22.57
C ALA A 541 2.76 44.84 -22.27
N VAL A 542 3.74 44.89 -21.37
CA VAL A 542 4.53 46.10 -21.08
C VAL A 542 5.31 46.57 -22.31
N GLY A 543 5.93 45.65 -23.04
CA GLY A 543 6.65 45.96 -24.29
C GLY A 543 5.74 46.52 -25.39
N VAL A 544 4.55 45.95 -25.56
CA VAL A 544 3.52 46.45 -26.49
C VAL A 544 3.00 47.81 -26.05
N TRP A 545 2.72 48.00 -24.76
CA TRP A 545 2.29 49.28 -24.21
C TRP A 545 3.35 50.37 -24.38
N HIS A 546 4.62 50.07 -24.11
CA HIS A 546 5.73 51.00 -24.30
C HIS A 546 5.95 51.36 -25.77
N ARG A 547 5.78 50.40 -26.70
CA ARG A 547 5.79 50.68 -28.15
C ARG A 547 4.60 51.55 -28.59
N ARG A 548 3.41 51.32 -28.03
CA ARG A 548 2.20 52.11 -28.35
C ARG A 548 2.28 53.55 -27.80
N THR A 549 2.79 53.73 -26.58
CA THR A 549 3.01 55.07 -25.98
C THR A 549 4.10 55.85 -26.71
N LYS A 550 5.22 55.22 -27.09
CA LYS A 550 6.23 55.86 -27.96
C LYS A 550 5.69 56.26 -29.33
N ARG A 551 4.74 55.52 -29.90
CA ARG A 551 4.07 55.89 -31.17
C ARG A 551 3.10 57.06 -31.00
N ARG A 552 2.35 57.13 -29.89
CA ARG A 552 1.46 58.27 -29.58
C ARG A 552 2.20 59.56 -29.27
N ASN A 553 3.41 59.50 -28.71
CA ASN A 553 4.23 60.69 -28.43
C ASN A 553 5.07 61.17 -29.64
N ARG A 554 4.97 60.48 -30.79
CA ARG A 554 5.64 60.85 -32.06
C ARG A 554 4.65 61.37 -33.13
N GLN A 555 3.36 61.39 -32.81
CA GLN A 555 2.32 62.13 -33.53
C GLN A 555 1.98 63.37 -32.71
#